data_AF-A0A9P9QHL6-F1
#
_entry.id   AF-A0A9P9QHL6-F1
#
_cell.length_a   1.000
_cell.length_b   1.000
_cell.length_c   1.000
_cell.angle_alpha   90.00
_cell.angle_beta   90.00
_cell.angle_gamma   90.00
#
_symmetry.space_group_name_H-M   'P 1'
#
loop_
_entity.id
_entity.type
_entity.pdbx_description
1 polymer ?
#
loop_
_entity_poly.entity_id
_entity_poly.type
_entity_poly.pdbx_seq_one_letter_code
_entity_poly.pdbx_strand_id
1 'polypeptide(L)'
;MFALLTSMILLACYVLGFRVRQSPGQHACPRRIRDGQEARLILRKSSLESRAIPNQRLVMAFGINNAFTSTDADYHRNFVSQAKELIRTPNVAWTALAISPQNIVDINLMPSRDHKNAEPLRLVKFVQSLDFRIVIIKFFPRSGTPSNEDVDFITANISFLWLASKSYRCGDPVKLVDDIKELLRKLKVRFRATPSDDISYKSIFAQFVKQPCKQTFETPPSSSFTTVRDIVDETLRLYPPIRRINRQLTDDLIATDIEHIHRDPDNWGDDALEFRPARWDERKFEKEAYMPFGMGRFECPAKNIFGPMMIGVLVGVLITGIDAEFELCLDRGRGDVFGPGPLDGGREAYVGLGLRKVEI
;
A
#
# COMPACT_ATOMS: atom_id res chain seq x y z
N MET A 1 -29.71 -14.14 13.42
CA MET A 1 -30.37 -15.10 12.51
C MET A 1 -29.36 -15.95 11.73
N PHE A 2 -28.39 -15.35 11.02
CA PHE A 2 -27.34 -16.09 10.29
C PHE A 2 -26.48 -17.02 11.17
N ALA A 3 -26.05 -16.56 12.35
CA ALA A 3 -25.23 -17.36 13.29
C ALA A 3 -25.99 -18.59 13.86
N LEU A 4 -27.31 -18.45 14.06
CA LEU A 4 -28.18 -19.55 14.48
C LEU A 4 -28.34 -20.58 13.36
N LEU A 5 -28.49 -20.13 12.11
CA LEU A 5 -28.59 -21.00 10.95
C LEU A 5 -27.29 -21.81 10.74
N THR A 6 -26.12 -21.17 10.87
CA THR A 6 -24.82 -21.84 10.77
C THR A 6 -24.63 -22.87 11.88
N SER A 7 -25.02 -22.53 13.11
CA SER A 7 -24.93 -23.43 14.26
C SER A 7 -25.85 -24.66 14.09
N MET A 8 -27.06 -24.48 13.54
CA MET A 8 -27.98 -25.59 13.28
C MET A 8 -27.50 -26.50 12.14
N ILE A 9 -26.89 -25.93 11.09
CA ILE A 9 -26.29 -26.73 10.00
C ILE A 9 -25.11 -27.56 10.52
N LEU A 10 -24.23 -26.98 11.34
CA LEU A 10 -23.10 -27.69 11.93
C LEU A 10 -23.55 -28.80 12.88
N LEU A 11 -24.59 -28.56 13.68
CA LEU A 11 -25.20 -29.56 14.55
C LEU A 11 -25.83 -30.70 13.73
N ALA A 12 -26.54 -30.39 12.64
CA ALA A 12 -27.11 -31.39 11.74
C ALA A 12 -26.01 -32.25 11.08
N CYS A 13 -24.91 -31.65 10.63
CA CYS A 13 -23.76 -32.39 10.10
C CYS A 13 -23.12 -33.32 11.13
N TYR A 14 -23.03 -32.89 12.40
CA TYR A 14 -22.50 -33.68 13.50
C TYR A 14 -23.39 -34.89 13.84
N VAL A 15 -24.70 -34.67 13.97
CA VAL A 15 -25.68 -35.73 14.30
C VAL A 15 -25.80 -36.78 13.18
N LEU A 16 -25.71 -36.36 11.91
CA LEU A 16 -25.81 -37.25 10.75
C LEU A 16 -24.50 -37.99 10.43
N GLY A 17 -23.45 -37.82 11.24
CA GLY A 17 -22.18 -38.52 11.05
C GLY A 17 -21.41 -38.09 9.80
N PHE A 18 -21.75 -36.94 9.21
CA PHE A 18 -20.97 -36.37 8.12
C PHE A 18 -19.60 -35.97 8.67
N ARG A 19 -18.59 -36.80 8.40
CA ARG A 19 -17.20 -36.39 8.58
C ARG A 19 -16.94 -35.26 7.58
N VAL A 20 -16.88 -34.03 8.07
CA VAL A 20 -16.22 -32.95 7.33
C VAL A 20 -14.82 -33.45 7.03
N ARG A 21 -14.54 -33.76 5.75
CA ARG A 21 -13.18 -34.04 5.29
C ARG A 21 -12.38 -32.77 5.59
N GLN A 22 -11.63 -32.78 6.69
CA GLN A 22 -10.51 -31.85 6.83
C GLN A 22 -9.60 -32.10 5.64
N SER A 23 -9.36 -31.06 4.84
CA SER A 23 -8.41 -31.15 3.74
C SER A 23 -7.05 -31.59 4.33
N PRO A 24 -6.37 -32.58 3.73
CA PRO A 24 -5.07 -33.00 4.19
C PRO A 24 -4.08 -31.86 3.92
N GLY A 25 -3.59 -31.27 5.00
CA GLY A 25 -2.67 -30.15 4.97
C GLY A 25 -2.89 -29.30 6.21
N GLN A 26 -2.24 -29.68 7.32
CA GLN A 26 -1.87 -28.72 8.35
C GLN A 26 -1.32 -27.50 7.62
N HIS A 27 -2.05 -26.39 7.64
CA HIS A 27 -1.63 -25.19 6.93
C HIS A 27 -0.46 -24.56 7.70
N ALA A 28 0.75 -25.07 7.43
CA ALA A 28 1.99 -24.62 8.04
C ALA A 28 2.11 -23.10 7.93
N CYS A 29 2.54 -22.46 9.01
CA CYS A 29 2.90 -21.04 9.00
C CYS A 29 4.00 -20.84 7.93
N PRO A 30 3.89 -19.83 7.05
CA PRO A 30 4.89 -19.63 6.01
C PRO A 30 6.29 -19.47 6.60
N ARG A 31 7.29 -20.19 6.08
CA ARG A 31 8.70 -19.93 6.41
C ARG A 31 9.07 -18.53 5.90
N ARG A 32 9.49 -17.64 6.79
CA ARG A 32 9.87 -16.27 6.42
C ARG A 32 11.27 -16.24 5.83
N ILE A 33 11.43 -15.59 4.68
CA ILE A 33 12.74 -15.34 4.06
C ILE A 33 13.09 -13.89 4.28
N ARG A 34 14.21 -13.66 4.97
CA ARG A 34 14.74 -12.33 5.28
C ARG A 34 16.06 -12.04 4.58
N ASP A 35 16.80 -13.08 4.21
CA ASP A 35 17.99 -12.94 3.40
C ASP A 35 17.66 -12.47 1.98
N GLY A 36 18.29 -11.39 1.55
CA GLY A 36 18.07 -10.79 0.24
C GLY A 36 18.50 -11.69 -0.91
N GLN A 37 19.55 -12.51 -0.77
CA GLN A 37 20.02 -13.38 -1.85
C GLN A 37 19.07 -14.56 -2.08
N GLU A 38 18.67 -15.24 -1.02
CA GLU A 38 17.67 -16.33 -1.03
C GLU A 38 16.34 -15.82 -1.59
N ALA A 39 15.88 -14.65 -1.14
CA ALA A 39 14.68 -13.99 -1.66
C ALA A 39 14.71 -13.82 -3.18
N ARG A 40 15.83 -13.29 -3.71
CA ARG A 40 16.01 -13.09 -5.16
C ARG A 40 15.96 -14.41 -5.93
N LEU A 41 16.63 -15.43 -5.43
CA LEU A 41 16.66 -16.75 -6.06
C LEU A 41 15.25 -17.35 -6.16
N ILE A 42 14.50 -17.31 -5.05
CA ILE A 42 13.12 -17.83 -4.96
C ILE A 42 12.20 -17.07 -5.90
N LEU A 43 12.24 -15.73 -5.89
CA LEU A 43 11.34 -14.91 -6.70
C LEU A 43 11.64 -15.04 -8.20
N ARG A 44 12.92 -15.13 -8.59
CA ARG A 44 13.32 -15.34 -10.00
C ARG A 44 12.92 -16.71 -10.53
N LYS A 45 13.05 -17.77 -9.72
CA LYS A 45 12.72 -19.15 -10.10
C LYS A 45 11.25 -19.52 -9.90
N SER A 46 10.42 -18.60 -9.41
CA SER A 46 8.99 -18.86 -9.15
C SER A 46 8.26 -19.32 -10.42
N SER A 47 7.41 -20.34 -10.28
CA SER A 47 6.47 -20.79 -11.32
C SER A 47 5.09 -20.12 -11.18
N LEU A 48 4.21 -20.30 -12.17
CA LEU A 48 2.84 -19.77 -12.11
C LEU A 48 2.06 -20.40 -10.95
N GLU A 49 2.19 -21.72 -10.78
CA GLU A 49 1.61 -22.53 -9.71
C GLU A 49 2.08 -22.05 -8.34
N SER A 50 3.40 -21.89 -8.16
CA SER A 50 3.99 -21.46 -6.88
C SER A 50 3.39 -20.15 -6.39
N ARG A 51 3.00 -19.24 -7.29
CA ARG A 51 2.39 -17.95 -6.97
C ARG A 51 0.86 -18.03 -6.90
N ALA A 52 0.21 -18.80 -7.76
CA ALA A 52 -1.24 -18.89 -7.83
C ALA A 52 -1.83 -19.57 -6.60
N ILE A 53 -1.22 -20.66 -6.12
CA ILE A 53 -1.69 -21.45 -4.97
C ILE A 53 -1.95 -20.57 -3.72
N PRO A 54 -0.98 -19.79 -3.19
CA PRO A 54 -1.24 -18.95 -2.01
C PRO A 54 -2.22 -17.80 -2.28
N ASN A 55 -2.52 -17.49 -3.55
CA ASN A 55 -3.45 -16.45 -3.96
C ASN A 55 -4.86 -16.99 -4.27
N GLN A 56 -5.13 -18.29 -4.20
CA GLN A 56 -6.47 -18.84 -4.45
C GLN A 56 -7.55 -18.29 -3.50
N ARG A 57 -7.15 -17.84 -2.31
CA ARG A 57 -8.02 -17.09 -1.39
C ARG A 57 -8.66 -15.85 -2.01
N LEU A 58 -8.01 -15.22 -3.00
CA LEU A 58 -8.54 -14.05 -3.70
C LEU A 58 -9.64 -14.43 -4.70
N VAL A 59 -9.54 -15.60 -5.33
CA VAL A 59 -10.62 -16.16 -6.16
C VAL A 59 -11.83 -16.43 -5.28
N MET A 60 -11.64 -17.06 -4.12
CA MET A 60 -12.73 -17.35 -3.20
C MET A 60 -13.38 -16.09 -2.61
N ALA A 61 -12.59 -15.09 -2.22
CA ALA A 61 -13.10 -13.90 -1.56
C ALA A 61 -13.69 -12.86 -2.52
N PHE A 62 -13.13 -12.73 -3.73
CA PHE A 62 -13.48 -11.65 -4.67
C PHE A 62 -13.96 -12.14 -6.03
N GLY A 63 -13.91 -13.44 -6.32
CA GLY A 63 -14.16 -13.97 -7.66
C GLY A 63 -13.11 -13.54 -8.69
N ILE A 64 -11.96 -13.02 -8.27
CA ILE A 64 -10.94 -12.47 -9.17
C ILE A 64 -10.12 -13.59 -9.79
N ASN A 65 -10.37 -13.88 -11.06
CA ASN A 65 -9.46 -14.64 -11.92
C ASN A 65 -8.63 -13.66 -12.75
N ASN A 66 -7.32 -13.63 -12.53
CA ASN A 66 -6.41 -12.73 -13.22
C ASN A 66 -5.00 -13.34 -13.32
N ALA A 67 -4.05 -12.52 -13.78
CA ALA A 67 -2.67 -12.96 -13.83
C ALA A 67 -2.18 -13.53 -12.50
N PHE A 68 -2.56 -13.04 -11.31
CA PHE A 68 -2.11 -13.49 -9.97
C PHE A 68 -2.62 -14.85 -9.51
N THR A 69 -3.80 -15.24 -9.94
CA THR A 69 -4.52 -16.41 -9.43
C THR A 69 -4.55 -17.58 -10.40
N SER A 70 -4.22 -17.35 -11.67
CA SER A 70 -4.17 -18.38 -12.70
C SER A 70 -2.82 -19.08 -12.80
N THR A 71 -2.86 -20.37 -13.13
CA THR A 71 -1.71 -21.20 -13.53
C THR A 71 -1.53 -21.30 -15.05
N ASP A 72 -2.51 -20.82 -15.82
CA ASP A 72 -2.48 -20.86 -17.29
C ASP A 72 -1.51 -19.79 -17.83
N ALA A 73 -0.53 -20.24 -18.60
CA ALA A 73 0.52 -19.40 -19.14
C ALA A 73 0.05 -18.45 -20.26
N ASP A 74 -0.86 -18.90 -21.11
CA ASP A 74 -1.44 -18.10 -22.19
C ASP A 74 -2.35 -17.02 -21.63
N TYR A 75 -3.24 -17.41 -20.71
CA TYR A 75 -4.10 -16.47 -19.98
C TYR A 75 -3.27 -15.43 -19.24
N HIS A 76 -2.23 -15.85 -18.51
CA HIS A 76 -1.32 -14.92 -17.82
C HIS A 76 -0.67 -13.94 -18.79
N ARG A 77 -0.11 -14.41 -19.91
CA ARG A 77 0.52 -13.53 -20.91
C ARG A 77 -0.47 -12.52 -21.47
N ASN A 78 -1.66 -12.99 -21.86
CA ASN A 78 -2.72 -12.15 -22.43
C ASN A 78 -3.20 -11.09 -21.42
N PHE A 79 -3.47 -11.49 -20.18
CA PHE A 79 -3.88 -10.57 -19.12
C PHE A 79 -2.81 -9.51 -18.86
N VAL A 80 -1.53 -9.90 -18.71
CA VAL A 80 -0.45 -8.95 -18.46
C VAL A 80 -0.27 -7.99 -19.66
N SER A 81 -0.43 -8.48 -20.89
CA SER A 81 -0.38 -7.62 -22.08
C SER A 81 -1.49 -6.58 -22.07
N GLN A 82 -2.74 -6.99 -21.81
CA GLN A 82 -3.88 -6.08 -21.71
C GLN A 82 -3.73 -5.08 -20.56
N ALA A 83 -3.26 -5.54 -19.39
CA ALA A 83 -2.99 -4.67 -18.25
C ALA A 83 -1.92 -3.63 -18.59
N LYS A 84 -0.85 -4.01 -19.30
CA LYS A 84 0.20 -3.09 -19.77
C LYS A 84 -0.34 -2.05 -20.75
N GLU A 85 -1.25 -2.43 -21.64
CA GLU A 85 -1.91 -1.48 -22.54
C GLU A 85 -2.74 -0.47 -21.75
N LEU A 86 -3.55 -0.97 -20.81
CA LEU A 86 -4.50 -0.17 -20.06
C LEU A 86 -3.83 0.89 -19.16
N ILE A 87 -2.68 0.55 -18.57
CA ILE A 87 -1.91 1.49 -17.73
C ILE A 87 -1.09 2.51 -18.53
N ARG A 88 -0.97 2.36 -19.86
CA ARG A 88 -0.34 3.42 -20.67
C ARG A 88 -1.14 4.70 -20.53
N THR A 89 -0.42 5.77 -20.23
CA THR A 89 -1.02 7.06 -19.90
C THR A 89 -0.15 8.14 -20.53
N PRO A 90 -0.65 8.84 -21.57
CA PRO A 90 0.08 9.94 -22.19
C PRO A 90 0.17 11.13 -21.23
N ASN A 91 1.16 12.01 -21.44
CA ASN A 91 1.41 13.17 -20.57
C ASN A 91 0.14 14.01 -20.29
N VAL A 92 -0.68 14.28 -21.30
CA VAL A 92 -1.92 15.06 -21.13
C VAL A 92 -2.96 14.39 -20.22
N ALA A 93 -2.99 13.06 -20.19
CA ALA A 93 -3.95 12.33 -19.37
C ALA A 93 -3.60 12.39 -17.87
N TRP A 94 -2.31 12.55 -17.53
CA TRP A 94 -1.89 12.73 -16.14
C TRP A 94 -2.43 14.02 -15.54
N THR A 95 -2.50 15.11 -16.32
CA THR A 95 -3.12 16.36 -15.86
C THR A 95 -4.60 16.17 -15.53
N ALA A 96 -5.34 15.47 -16.39
CA ALA A 96 -6.75 15.16 -16.14
C ALA A 96 -6.93 14.28 -14.88
N LEU A 97 -6.01 13.35 -14.63
CA LEU A 97 -5.99 12.50 -13.43
C LEU A 97 -5.66 13.26 -12.15
N ALA A 98 -5.01 14.43 -12.24
CA ALA A 98 -4.73 15.29 -11.08
C ALA A 98 -5.87 16.28 -10.79
N ILE A 99 -6.51 16.86 -11.81
CA ILE A 99 -7.52 17.92 -11.67
C ILE A 99 -8.74 17.46 -10.85
N SER A 100 -9.33 16.30 -11.19
CA SER A 100 -10.56 15.86 -10.52
C SER A 100 -10.33 15.54 -9.03
N PRO A 101 -9.27 14.80 -8.64
CA PRO A 101 -8.86 14.68 -7.25
C PRO A 101 -8.57 16.00 -6.56
N GLN A 102 -7.90 16.94 -7.25
CA GLN A 102 -7.60 18.25 -6.68
C GLN A 102 -8.89 18.98 -6.31
N ASN A 103 -9.89 19.01 -7.19
CA ASN A 103 -11.19 19.63 -6.90
C ASN A 103 -11.87 18.97 -5.68
N ILE A 104 -11.76 17.65 -5.53
CA ILE A 104 -12.33 16.93 -4.37
C ILE A 104 -11.58 17.34 -3.09
N VAL A 105 -10.25 17.41 -3.14
CA VAL A 105 -9.43 17.89 -2.03
C VAL A 105 -9.80 19.32 -1.67
N ASP A 106 -9.86 20.22 -2.65
CA ASP A 106 -10.21 21.62 -2.44
C ASP A 106 -11.60 21.75 -1.80
N ILE A 107 -12.61 21.03 -2.30
CA ILE A 107 -13.98 21.08 -1.73
C ILE A 107 -14.01 20.57 -0.28
N ASN A 108 -13.29 19.50 0.04
CA ASN A 108 -13.31 18.88 1.37
C ASN A 108 -12.39 19.59 2.38
N LEU A 109 -11.38 20.31 1.90
CA LEU A 109 -10.45 21.10 2.70
C LEU A 109 -10.78 22.61 2.67
N MET A 110 -11.80 23.03 1.90
CA MET A 110 -12.22 24.43 1.81
C MET A 110 -12.73 24.96 3.16
N PRO A 111 -12.59 26.27 3.44
CA PRO A 111 -13.07 26.86 4.69
C PRO A 111 -14.60 26.75 4.81
N SER A 112 -15.10 25.82 5.63
CA SER A 112 -16.52 25.77 6.00
C SER A 112 -16.81 26.83 7.06
N ARG A 113 -17.75 27.77 6.84
CA ARG A 113 -17.96 28.96 7.71
C ARG A 113 -18.21 28.68 9.21
N ASP A 114 -18.53 27.45 9.60
CA ASP A 114 -18.72 27.04 11.00
C ASP A 114 -17.49 26.28 11.55
N HIS A 115 -16.50 27.03 12.07
CA HIS A 115 -15.19 26.49 12.50
C HIS A 115 -15.17 25.87 13.90
N LYS A 116 -16.15 26.13 14.77
CA LYS A 116 -16.04 25.80 16.19
C LYS A 116 -16.33 24.33 16.54
N ASN A 117 -16.99 23.57 15.67
CA ASN A 117 -17.46 22.20 15.96
C ASN A 117 -17.28 21.22 14.77
N ALA A 118 -16.44 21.53 13.80
CA ALA A 118 -16.24 20.63 12.66
C ALA A 118 -15.50 19.36 13.09
N GLU A 119 -16.13 18.20 12.87
CA GLU A 119 -15.49 16.89 13.05
C GLU A 119 -14.23 16.79 12.17
N PRO A 120 -13.11 16.23 12.68
CA PRO A 120 -11.91 16.04 11.89
C PRO A 120 -12.16 15.18 10.64
N LEU A 121 -11.58 15.59 9.51
CA LEU A 121 -11.64 14.82 8.27
C LEU A 121 -10.88 13.50 8.47
N ARG A 122 -11.57 12.36 8.37
CA ARG A 122 -10.99 11.03 8.57
C ARG A 122 -10.03 10.69 7.44
N LEU A 123 -8.72 10.81 7.68
CA LEU A 123 -7.70 10.78 6.64
C LEU A 123 -7.67 9.44 5.89
N VAL A 124 -7.76 8.31 6.61
CA VAL A 124 -7.75 6.97 5.99
C VAL A 124 -8.94 6.80 5.03
N LYS A 125 -10.15 7.17 5.46
CA LYS A 125 -11.34 7.09 4.61
C LYS A 125 -11.25 8.04 3.42
N PHE A 126 -10.78 9.26 3.66
CA PHE A 126 -10.64 10.27 2.62
C PHE A 126 -9.66 9.83 1.52
N VAL A 127 -8.47 9.35 1.90
CA VAL A 127 -7.47 8.83 0.94
C VAL A 127 -8.01 7.60 0.20
N GLN A 128 -8.68 6.66 0.87
CA GLN A 128 -9.31 5.51 0.22
C GLN A 128 -10.37 5.92 -0.82
N SER A 129 -11.20 6.90 -0.49
CA SER A 129 -12.21 7.45 -1.41
C SER A 129 -11.55 8.12 -2.61
N LEU A 130 -10.50 8.91 -2.39
CA LEU A 130 -9.75 9.59 -3.43
C LEU A 130 -9.07 8.58 -4.38
N ASP A 131 -8.38 7.58 -3.82
CA ASP A 131 -7.75 6.50 -4.57
C ASP A 131 -8.76 5.76 -5.45
N PHE A 132 -9.91 5.38 -4.88
CA PHE A 132 -10.94 4.69 -5.63
C PHE A 132 -11.47 5.54 -6.79
N ARG A 133 -11.73 6.82 -6.56
CA ARG A 133 -12.20 7.75 -7.61
C ARG A 133 -11.18 7.90 -8.74
N ILE A 134 -9.89 8.01 -8.42
CA ILE A 134 -8.83 8.08 -9.45
C ILE A 134 -8.80 6.79 -10.28
N VAL A 135 -8.90 5.64 -9.63
CA VAL A 135 -8.96 4.33 -10.31
C VAL A 135 -10.16 4.26 -11.26
N ILE A 136 -11.34 4.71 -10.82
CA ILE A 136 -12.55 4.75 -11.67
C ILE A 136 -12.34 5.68 -12.87
N ILE A 137 -11.82 6.89 -12.67
CA ILE A 137 -11.55 7.85 -13.76
C ILE A 137 -10.57 7.24 -14.78
N LYS A 138 -9.49 6.61 -14.30
CA LYS A 138 -8.45 6.06 -15.18
C LYS A 138 -8.93 4.84 -15.97
N PHE A 139 -9.58 3.89 -15.30
CA PHE A 139 -9.85 2.57 -15.87
C PHE A 139 -11.27 2.41 -16.40
N PHE A 140 -12.18 3.29 -15.98
CA PHE A 140 -13.60 3.28 -16.36
C PHE A 140 -14.06 4.70 -16.74
N PRO A 141 -13.43 5.37 -17.72
CA PRO A 141 -13.76 6.77 -18.06
C PRO A 141 -15.21 6.98 -18.56
N ARG A 142 -15.93 5.89 -18.86
CA ARG A 142 -17.34 5.91 -19.26
C ARG A 142 -18.30 5.63 -18.11
N SER A 143 -17.83 5.15 -16.96
CA SER A 143 -18.65 5.13 -15.76
C SER A 143 -18.71 6.56 -15.24
N GLY A 144 -19.91 7.11 -15.05
CA GLY A 144 -20.06 8.43 -14.45
C GLY A 144 -19.38 8.53 -13.07
N THR A 145 -19.31 9.74 -12.53
CA THR A 145 -18.72 9.98 -11.22
C THR A 145 -19.53 9.25 -10.13
N PRO A 146 -18.92 8.35 -9.33
CA PRO A 146 -19.66 7.62 -8.30
C PRO A 146 -20.08 8.55 -7.16
N SER A 147 -21.24 8.28 -6.56
CA SER A 147 -21.73 9.00 -5.38
C SER A 147 -20.82 8.78 -4.17
N ASN A 148 -20.84 9.67 -3.18
CA ASN A 148 -20.06 9.46 -1.95
C ASN A 148 -20.48 8.18 -1.21
N GLU A 149 -21.79 7.90 -1.16
CA GLU A 149 -22.34 6.71 -0.52
C GLU A 149 -21.85 5.42 -1.18
N ASP A 150 -21.84 5.37 -2.53
CA ASP A 150 -21.31 4.22 -3.26
C ASP A 150 -19.82 4.02 -3.00
N VAL A 151 -19.04 5.10 -3.01
CA VAL A 151 -17.59 5.02 -2.76
C VAL A 151 -17.32 4.53 -1.34
N ASP A 152 -18.00 5.06 -0.34
CA ASP A 152 -17.85 4.66 1.05
C ASP A 152 -18.25 3.19 1.25
N PHE A 153 -19.36 2.77 0.65
CA PHE A 153 -19.82 1.39 0.70
C PHE A 153 -18.80 0.44 0.03
N ILE A 154 -18.36 0.75 -1.20
CA ILE A 154 -17.45 -0.12 -1.96
C ILE A 154 -16.09 -0.22 -1.27
N THR A 155 -15.49 0.90 -0.87
CA THR A 155 -14.16 0.92 -0.24
C THR A 155 -14.14 0.18 1.11
N ALA A 156 -15.20 0.31 1.91
CA ALA A 156 -15.37 -0.45 3.15
C ALA A 156 -15.48 -1.96 2.89
N ASN A 157 -16.28 -2.37 1.90
CA ASN A 157 -16.44 -3.79 1.55
C ASN A 157 -15.17 -4.42 0.97
N ILE A 158 -14.42 -3.70 0.12
CA ILE A 158 -13.13 -4.16 -0.38
C ILE A 158 -12.17 -4.40 0.80
N SER A 159 -12.09 -3.45 1.73
CA SER A 159 -11.24 -3.57 2.92
C SER A 159 -11.65 -4.75 3.80
N PHE A 160 -12.95 -4.92 4.04
CA PHE A 160 -13.50 -6.02 4.82
C PHE A 160 -13.19 -7.38 4.18
N LEU A 161 -13.50 -7.58 2.90
CA LEU A 161 -13.23 -8.82 2.18
C LEU A 161 -11.73 -9.13 2.13
N TRP A 162 -10.89 -8.09 1.99
CA TRP A 162 -9.45 -8.25 1.99
C TRP A 162 -8.92 -8.74 3.33
N LEU A 163 -9.42 -8.18 4.44
CA LEU A 163 -9.08 -8.63 5.78
C LEU A 163 -9.58 -10.06 6.03
N ALA A 164 -10.85 -10.33 5.73
CA ALA A 164 -11.47 -11.64 5.88
C ALA A 164 -10.71 -12.73 5.09
N SER A 165 -10.29 -12.43 3.85
CA SER A 165 -9.52 -13.35 3.01
C SER A 165 -8.15 -13.71 3.58
N LYS A 166 -7.62 -12.94 4.55
CA LYS A 166 -6.33 -13.16 5.20
C LYS A 166 -6.46 -13.90 6.54
N SER A 167 -7.65 -13.92 7.13
CA SER A 167 -7.91 -14.47 8.47
C SER A 167 -7.99 -16.00 8.53
N TYR A 168 -7.61 -16.70 7.45
CA TYR A 168 -7.40 -18.15 7.44
C TYR A 168 -5.90 -18.45 7.37
N ARG A 169 -5.21 -18.41 8.53
CA ARG A 169 -4.06 -19.28 8.90
C ARG A 169 -3.29 -18.80 10.14
N CYS A 170 -3.12 -19.76 11.05
CA CYS A 170 -2.12 -19.91 12.12
C CYS A 170 -1.92 -18.72 13.08
N GLY A 171 -2.44 -18.87 14.30
CA GLY A 171 -2.15 -17.99 15.42
C GLY A 171 -0.79 -18.30 16.05
N ASP A 172 -0.08 -17.23 16.42
CA ASP A 172 0.43 -17.01 17.79
C ASP A 172 0.75 -15.50 17.96
N PRO A 173 -0.11 -14.70 18.63
CA PRO A 173 0.11 -13.27 18.80
C PRO A 173 1.13 -12.91 19.88
N VAL A 174 1.57 -13.84 20.75
CA VAL A 174 2.14 -13.46 22.04
C VAL A 174 3.67 -13.33 22.02
N LYS A 175 4.38 -14.04 21.15
CA LYS A 175 5.86 -13.96 21.08
C LYS A 175 6.40 -12.84 20.16
N LEU A 176 5.59 -12.40 19.19
CA LEU A 176 5.99 -11.40 18.19
C LEU A 176 5.89 -9.95 18.72
N VAL A 177 4.98 -9.70 19.66
CA VAL A 177 4.73 -8.37 20.21
C VAL A 177 5.85 -7.93 21.16
N ASP A 178 6.45 -8.85 21.91
CA ASP A 178 7.53 -8.53 22.85
C ASP A 178 8.87 -8.31 22.15
N ASP A 179 9.15 -9.06 21.07
CA ASP A 179 10.32 -8.83 20.22
C ASP A 179 10.21 -7.50 19.43
N ILE A 180 9.01 -7.13 18.97
CA ILE A 180 8.77 -5.84 18.29
C ILE A 180 8.94 -4.67 19.26
N LYS A 181 8.50 -4.78 20.52
CA LYS A 181 8.66 -3.73 21.52
C LYS A 181 10.13 -3.47 21.87
N GLU A 182 10.96 -4.52 21.99
CA GLU A 182 12.39 -4.36 22.29
C GLU A 182 13.18 -3.85 21.07
N LEU A 183 12.76 -4.17 19.85
CA LEU A 183 13.35 -3.67 18.60
C LEU A 183 12.96 -2.20 18.34
N LEU A 184 11.71 -1.81 18.62
CA LEU A 184 11.25 -0.42 18.54
C LEU A 184 11.87 0.49 19.61
N ARG A 185 12.24 -0.07 20.78
CA ARG A 185 12.95 0.68 21.84
C ARG A 185 14.39 1.04 21.44
N LYS A 186 15.04 0.22 20.62
CA LYS A 186 16.43 0.42 20.15
C LYS A 186 16.55 1.37 18.96
N LEU A 187 15.46 1.66 18.24
CA LEU A 187 15.44 2.41 16.98
C LEU A 187 15.01 3.87 17.14
N LYS A 188 15.48 4.49 18.22
CA LYS A 188 15.19 5.89 18.53
C LYS A 188 16.09 6.77 17.66
N VAL A 189 15.50 7.44 16.64
CA VAL A 189 15.92 8.67 15.95
C VAL A 189 15.85 8.53 14.40
N ARG A 190 15.24 9.55 13.75
CA ARG A 190 15.27 9.90 12.30
C ARG A 190 14.33 9.23 11.29
N PHE A 191 13.03 9.20 11.59
CA PHE A 191 11.99 9.01 10.55
C PHE A 191 11.36 10.29 9.99
N ARG A 192 11.80 11.47 10.44
CA ARG A 192 11.19 12.74 10.03
C ARG A 192 12.12 13.49 9.09
N ALA A 193 11.55 13.95 7.99
CA ALA A 193 12.06 15.08 7.25
C ALA A 193 12.36 16.22 8.24
N THR A 194 13.49 16.89 8.06
CA THR A 194 13.75 18.13 8.80
C THR A 194 12.71 19.17 8.37
N PRO A 195 12.41 20.21 9.19
CA PRO A 195 11.51 21.29 8.74
C PRO A 195 11.90 21.91 7.40
N SER A 196 13.20 21.94 7.07
CA SER A 196 13.70 22.33 5.75
C SER A 196 13.34 21.35 4.64
N ASP A 197 13.39 20.03 4.93
CA ASP A 197 12.99 19.00 3.98
C ASP A 197 11.47 19.05 3.72
N ASP A 198 10.66 19.30 4.74
CA ASP A 198 9.20 19.43 4.61
C ASP A 198 8.81 20.57 3.65
N ILE A 199 9.43 21.74 3.82
CA ILE A 199 9.23 22.90 2.94
C ILE A 199 9.69 22.56 1.51
N SER A 200 10.84 21.90 1.37
CA SER A 200 11.39 21.48 0.08
C SER A 200 10.46 20.50 -0.65
N TYR A 201 9.99 19.46 0.03
CA TYR A 201 9.09 18.45 -0.54
C TYR A 201 7.75 19.05 -0.96
N LYS A 202 7.17 19.93 -0.13
CA LYS A 202 5.94 20.65 -0.49
C LYS A 202 6.12 21.46 -1.78
N SER A 203 7.26 22.16 -1.92
CA SER A 203 7.58 22.89 -3.15
C SER A 203 7.77 21.98 -4.36
N ILE A 204 8.46 20.84 -4.20
CA ILE A 204 8.68 19.85 -5.27
C ILE A 204 7.34 19.31 -5.79
N PHE A 205 6.45 18.90 -4.89
CA PHE A 205 5.12 18.40 -5.26
C PHE A 205 4.23 19.50 -5.86
N ALA A 206 4.28 20.72 -5.32
CA ALA A 206 3.51 21.85 -5.85
C ALA A 206 3.91 22.20 -7.29
N GLN A 207 5.19 22.05 -7.65
CA GLN A 207 5.63 22.21 -9.04
C GLN A 207 5.18 21.05 -9.93
N PHE A 208 5.27 19.82 -9.42
CA PHE A 208 4.88 18.62 -10.16
C PHE A 208 3.39 18.60 -10.52
N VAL A 209 2.49 18.90 -9.57
CA VAL A 209 1.03 18.83 -9.77
C VAL A 209 0.52 19.84 -10.79
N LYS A 210 1.24 20.95 -11.04
CA LYS A 210 0.89 21.91 -12.11
C LYS A 210 0.94 21.29 -13.50
N GLN A 211 1.85 20.35 -13.74
CA GLN A 211 2.01 19.68 -15.01
C GLN A 211 2.56 18.25 -14.80
N PRO A 212 1.74 17.34 -14.27
CA PRO A 212 2.21 15.99 -13.94
C PRO A 212 2.54 15.25 -15.24
N CYS A 213 3.80 14.86 -15.39
CA CYS A 213 4.25 14.03 -16.50
C CYS A 213 5.56 13.33 -16.13
N LYS A 214 6.05 12.44 -16.99
CA LYS A 214 7.31 11.72 -16.73
C LYS A 214 8.48 12.67 -16.46
N GLN A 215 8.58 13.75 -17.22
CA GLN A 215 9.66 14.70 -17.07
C GLN A 215 9.63 15.40 -15.70
N THR A 216 8.49 15.96 -15.30
CA THR A 216 8.35 16.63 -14.00
C THR A 216 8.41 15.68 -12.81
N PHE A 217 8.16 14.38 -13.03
CA PHE A 217 8.28 13.33 -12.01
C PHE A 217 9.73 12.93 -11.75
N GLU A 218 10.55 12.85 -12.80
CA GLU A 218 11.93 12.32 -12.75
C GLU A 218 13.02 13.40 -12.80
N THR A 219 12.65 14.67 -12.96
CA THR A 219 13.61 15.79 -13.02
C THR A 219 13.49 16.62 -11.75
N PRO A 220 14.61 16.96 -11.09
CA PRO A 220 14.56 17.79 -9.90
C PRO A 220 14.23 19.25 -10.29
N PRO A 221 13.56 20.02 -9.42
CA PRO A 221 13.41 21.45 -9.63
C PRO A 221 14.75 22.16 -9.45
N SER A 222 14.88 23.38 -9.97
CA SER A 222 16.15 24.14 -9.93
C SER A 222 16.68 24.41 -8.51
N SER A 223 15.82 24.29 -7.49
CA SER A 223 16.14 24.54 -6.07
C SER A 223 16.47 23.28 -5.26
N SER A 224 16.44 22.08 -5.86
CA SER A 224 16.67 20.82 -5.16
C SER A 224 17.41 19.82 -6.04
N PHE A 225 18.03 18.80 -5.44
CA PHE A 225 18.55 17.63 -6.16
C PHE A 225 17.58 16.45 -6.09
N THR A 226 16.54 16.54 -5.27
CA THR A 226 15.55 15.49 -5.06
C THR A 226 14.39 15.63 -6.03
N THR A 227 13.98 14.51 -6.62
CA THR A 227 12.82 14.42 -7.52
C THR A 227 11.60 13.87 -6.81
N VAL A 228 10.41 14.01 -7.42
CA VAL A 228 9.20 13.33 -6.92
C VAL A 228 9.41 11.81 -6.94
N ARG A 229 10.07 11.29 -7.98
CA ARG A 229 10.43 9.87 -8.10
C ARG A 229 11.20 9.37 -6.89
N ASP A 230 12.22 10.11 -6.44
CA ASP A 230 13.07 9.69 -5.31
C ASP A 230 12.27 9.65 -3.99
N ILE A 231 11.39 10.63 -3.77
CA ILE A 231 10.51 10.68 -2.59
C ILE A 231 9.55 9.48 -2.61
N VAL A 232 8.97 9.17 -3.77
CA VAL A 232 8.06 8.02 -3.94
C VAL A 232 8.81 6.70 -3.76
N ASP A 233 10.00 6.54 -4.34
CA ASP A 233 10.78 5.33 -4.20
C ASP A 233 11.25 5.11 -2.75
N GLU A 234 11.64 6.17 -2.05
CA GLU A 234 11.97 6.09 -0.62
C GLU A 234 10.77 5.72 0.25
N THR A 235 9.59 6.24 -0.10
CA THR A 235 8.32 5.85 0.52
C THR A 235 8.02 4.38 0.29
N LEU A 236 8.17 3.88 -0.94
CA LEU A 236 7.92 2.48 -1.28
C LEU A 236 8.94 1.52 -0.67
N ARG A 237 10.17 1.97 -0.44
CA ARG A 237 11.20 1.22 0.28
C ARG A 237 10.82 1.07 1.75
N LEU A 238 10.51 2.18 2.44
CA LEU A 238 10.15 2.11 3.85
C LEU A 238 8.78 1.48 4.06
N TYR A 239 7.83 1.66 3.15
CA TYR A 239 6.43 1.25 3.28
C TYR A 239 5.95 0.49 2.03
N PRO A 240 6.51 -0.69 1.73
CA PRO A 240 6.15 -1.43 0.53
C PRO A 240 4.66 -1.86 0.60
N PRO A 241 3.86 -1.65 -0.47
CA PRO A 241 2.45 -2.03 -0.50
C PRO A 241 2.23 -3.52 -0.21
N ILE A 242 3.20 -4.35 -0.60
CA ILE A 242 3.24 -5.78 -0.32
C ILE A 242 4.42 -6.07 0.61
N ARG A 243 4.13 -6.15 1.92
CA ARG A 243 5.12 -6.51 2.94
C ARG A 243 5.73 -7.90 2.74
N ARG A 244 4.94 -8.84 2.20
CA ARG A 244 5.37 -10.23 2.01
C ARG A 244 4.88 -10.80 0.69
N ILE A 245 5.78 -11.47 -0.03
CA ILE A 245 5.45 -12.21 -1.26
C ILE A 245 5.43 -13.70 -0.94
N ASN A 246 4.27 -14.32 -1.08
CA ASN A 246 4.10 -15.74 -0.80
C ASN A 246 4.37 -16.60 -2.04
N ARG A 247 5.02 -17.74 -1.84
CA ARG A 247 5.23 -18.79 -2.86
C ARG A 247 5.06 -20.17 -2.23
N GLN A 248 4.38 -21.07 -2.93
CA GLN A 248 4.36 -22.51 -2.62
C GLN A 248 5.53 -23.17 -3.36
N LEU A 249 6.53 -23.64 -2.62
CA LEU A 249 7.67 -24.38 -3.17
C LEU A 249 7.58 -25.82 -2.69
N THR A 250 7.31 -26.76 -3.60
CA THR A 250 7.01 -28.15 -3.22
C THR A 250 5.94 -28.17 -2.12
N ASP A 251 6.27 -28.65 -0.92
CA ASP A 251 5.34 -28.71 0.22
C ASP A 251 5.42 -27.51 1.17
N ASP A 252 6.43 -26.63 1.00
CA ASP A 252 6.64 -25.47 1.86
C ASP A 252 5.97 -24.20 1.34
N LEU A 253 5.17 -23.58 2.20
CA LEU A 253 4.72 -22.21 1.99
C LEU A 253 5.81 -21.25 2.48
N ILE A 254 6.31 -20.44 1.57
CA ILE A 254 7.36 -19.45 1.83
C ILE A 254 6.76 -18.05 1.78
N ALA A 255 7.24 -17.15 2.65
CA ALA A 255 6.91 -15.73 2.64
C ALA A 255 8.18 -14.88 2.64
N THR A 256 8.56 -14.33 1.48
CA THR A 256 9.66 -13.36 1.39
C THR A 256 9.26 -12.06 2.08
N ASP A 257 10.00 -11.64 3.11
CA ASP A 257 9.72 -10.46 3.93
C ASP A 257 10.37 -9.21 3.31
N ILE A 258 9.65 -8.61 2.37
CA ILE A 258 10.07 -7.45 1.59
C ILE A 258 10.34 -6.24 2.49
N GLU A 259 9.47 -6.00 3.47
CA GLU A 259 9.61 -4.89 4.41
C GLU A 259 10.88 -5.02 5.26
N HIS A 260 11.25 -6.26 5.64
CA HIS A 260 12.52 -6.50 6.33
C HIS A 260 13.73 -6.21 5.43
N ILE A 261 13.77 -6.80 4.23
CA ILE A 261 14.87 -6.62 3.27
C ILE A 261 15.06 -5.14 2.91
N HIS A 262 13.98 -4.36 2.81
CA HIS A 262 14.04 -2.94 2.48
C HIS A 262 14.53 -2.05 3.62
N ARG A 263 14.58 -2.58 4.84
CA ARG A 263 14.96 -1.89 6.08
C ARG A 263 16.21 -2.47 6.72
N ASP A 264 16.86 -3.41 6.04
CA ASP A 264 18.05 -4.10 6.50
C ASP A 264 19.30 -3.23 6.27
N PRO A 265 20.06 -2.87 7.33
CA PRO A 265 21.28 -2.10 7.21
C PRO A 265 22.34 -2.71 6.29
N ASP A 266 22.38 -4.04 6.16
CA ASP A 266 23.33 -4.70 5.26
C ASP A 266 23.08 -4.35 3.77
N ASN A 267 21.83 -3.99 3.44
CA ASN A 267 21.44 -3.60 2.08
C ASN A 267 21.41 -2.08 1.86
N TRP A 268 21.12 -1.31 2.91
CA TRP A 268 20.77 0.12 2.81
C TRP A 268 21.62 1.07 3.65
N GLY A 269 22.58 0.55 4.42
CA GLY A 269 23.45 1.30 5.33
C GLY A 269 22.84 1.49 6.72
N ASP A 270 23.62 2.05 7.66
CA ASP A 270 23.20 2.26 9.05
C ASP A 270 21.91 3.10 9.18
N ASP A 271 21.64 3.93 8.17
CA ASP A 271 20.46 4.76 8.06
C ASP A 271 19.30 4.09 7.30
N ALA A 272 19.29 2.75 7.19
CA ALA A 272 18.26 1.99 6.48
C ALA A 272 16.84 2.27 6.95
N LEU A 273 16.69 2.80 8.15
CA LEU A 273 15.40 3.18 8.69
C LEU A 273 15.10 4.66 8.42
N GLU A 274 16.07 5.50 8.11
CA GLU A 274 15.81 6.91 7.86
C GLU A 274 15.11 7.15 6.51
N PHE A 275 14.12 8.06 6.50
CA PHE A 275 13.50 8.53 5.26
C PHE A 275 14.44 9.55 4.60
N ARG A 276 15.26 9.09 3.64
CA ARG A 276 16.27 9.92 2.96
C ARG A 276 16.19 9.76 1.43
N PRO A 277 15.31 10.51 0.74
CA PRO A 277 15.20 10.48 -0.71
C PRO A 277 16.52 10.76 -1.46
N ALA A 278 17.44 11.55 -0.90
CA ALA A 278 18.74 11.81 -1.50
C ALA A 278 19.58 10.53 -1.78
N ARG A 279 19.31 9.40 -1.10
CA ARG A 279 20.03 8.13 -1.34
C ARG A 279 19.88 7.60 -2.76
N TRP A 280 18.80 7.97 -3.46
CA TRP A 280 18.50 7.52 -4.82
C TRP A 280 19.40 8.16 -5.87
N ASP A 281 19.92 9.36 -5.59
CA ASP A 281 20.96 10.01 -6.40
C ASP A 281 22.34 9.39 -6.15
N GLU A 282 22.68 9.16 -4.87
CA GLU A 282 23.96 8.54 -4.49
C GLU A 282 24.11 7.10 -5.00
N ARG A 283 23.01 6.35 -5.11
CA ARG A 283 22.94 4.94 -5.55
C ARG A 283 23.84 3.99 -4.76
N LYS A 284 24.13 4.31 -3.49
CA LYS A 284 24.96 3.54 -2.57
C LYS A 284 24.12 2.52 -1.77
N PHE A 285 23.51 1.56 -2.45
CA PHE A 285 22.75 0.47 -1.84
C PHE A 285 22.69 -0.76 -2.77
N GLU A 286 22.35 -1.93 -2.23
CA GLU A 286 22.14 -3.13 -3.04
C GLU A 286 20.86 -2.97 -3.88
N LYS A 287 21.01 -2.67 -5.17
CA LYS A 287 19.86 -2.35 -6.06
C LYS A 287 18.82 -3.46 -6.10
N GLU A 288 19.26 -4.71 -6.03
CA GLU A 288 18.36 -5.85 -6.07
C GLU A 288 17.63 -6.10 -4.73
N ALA A 289 17.99 -5.39 -3.65
CA ALA A 289 17.21 -5.36 -2.42
C ALA A 289 15.92 -4.53 -2.61
N TYR A 290 15.89 -3.58 -3.54
CA TYR A 290 14.70 -2.79 -3.86
C TYR A 290 13.72 -3.57 -4.74
N MET A 291 12.62 -4.03 -4.13
CA MET A 291 11.63 -4.90 -4.77
C MET A 291 10.17 -4.63 -4.33
N PRO A 292 9.70 -3.37 -4.24
CA PRO A 292 8.35 -3.05 -3.75
C PRO A 292 7.25 -3.53 -4.71
N PHE A 293 7.62 -3.78 -5.97
CA PHE A 293 6.76 -4.30 -7.03
C PHE A 293 7.02 -5.77 -7.34
N GLY A 294 7.73 -6.48 -6.47
CA GLY A 294 8.20 -7.84 -6.70
C GLY A 294 9.45 -7.91 -7.58
N MET A 295 9.77 -9.12 -8.04
CA MET A 295 10.97 -9.40 -8.82
C MET A 295 10.73 -10.54 -9.83
N GLY A 296 11.52 -10.54 -10.92
CA GLY A 296 11.55 -11.61 -11.91
C GLY A 296 10.35 -11.58 -12.85
N ARG A 297 9.90 -12.76 -13.31
CA ARG A 297 8.80 -12.87 -14.30
C ARG A 297 7.43 -12.40 -13.80
N PHE A 298 7.28 -12.17 -12.49
CA PHE A 298 6.03 -11.76 -11.84
C PHE A 298 6.10 -10.36 -11.24
N GLU A 299 6.98 -9.51 -11.76
CA GLU A 299 6.98 -8.08 -11.42
C GLU A 299 5.65 -7.41 -11.79
N CYS A 300 5.24 -6.45 -10.96
CA CYS A 300 4.05 -5.65 -11.23
C CYS A 300 4.17 -4.94 -12.60
N PRO A 301 3.18 -5.07 -13.49
CA PRO A 301 3.18 -4.35 -14.77
C PRO A 301 3.30 -2.83 -14.62
N ALA A 302 2.83 -2.28 -13.50
CA ALA A 302 2.82 -0.84 -13.21
C ALA A 302 4.13 -0.30 -12.60
N LYS A 303 5.14 -1.15 -12.34
CA LYS A 303 6.39 -0.80 -11.64
C LYS A 303 7.10 0.44 -12.19
N ASN A 304 7.18 0.56 -13.52
CA ASN A 304 8.13 1.48 -14.13
C ASN A 304 7.71 2.95 -13.99
N ILE A 305 6.50 3.29 -14.43
CA ILE A 305 6.01 4.68 -14.44
C ILE A 305 4.66 4.78 -13.78
N PHE A 306 3.67 4.01 -14.24
CA PHE A 306 2.28 4.20 -13.84
C PHE A 306 2.06 4.14 -12.32
N GLY A 307 2.56 3.10 -11.64
CA GLY A 307 2.39 2.93 -10.19
C GLY A 307 3.03 4.06 -9.40
N PRO A 308 4.34 4.31 -9.52
CA PRO A 308 5.01 5.41 -8.84
C PRO A 308 4.42 6.80 -9.18
N MET A 309 4.05 7.04 -10.44
CA MET A 309 3.48 8.32 -10.85
C MET A 309 2.09 8.57 -10.27
N MET A 310 1.25 7.54 -10.17
CA MET A 310 -0.05 7.62 -9.50
C MET A 310 0.10 8.00 -8.01
N ILE A 311 1.09 7.40 -7.32
CA ILE A 311 1.42 7.78 -5.94
C ILE A 311 1.84 9.25 -5.89
N GLY A 312 2.73 9.67 -6.80
CA GLY A 312 3.17 11.06 -6.89
C GLY A 312 2.02 12.04 -7.11
N VAL A 313 1.04 11.71 -7.98
CA VAL A 313 -0.14 12.55 -8.23
C VAL A 313 -1.02 12.64 -6.98
N LEU A 314 -1.34 11.51 -6.37
CA LEU A 314 -2.16 11.46 -5.16
C LEU A 314 -1.53 12.27 -4.02
N VAL A 315 -0.27 11.97 -3.71
CA VAL A 315 0.48 12.63 -2.63
C VAL A 315 0.62 14.12 -2.93
N GLY A 316 0.92 14.47 -4.18
CA GLY A 316 1.03 15.85 -4.61
C GLY A 316 -0.26 16.61 -4.37
N VAL A 317 -1.38 16.09 -4.86
CA VAL A 317 -2.72 16.69 -4.70
C VAL A 317 -3.08 16.88 -3.23
N LEU A 318 -2.80 15.89 -2.37
CA LEU A 318 -3.05 15.98 -0.94
C LEU A 318 -2.18 17.05 -0.27
N ILE A 319 -0.87 17.05 -0.52
CA ILE A 319 0.07 17.98 0.11
C ILE A 319 -0.15 19.43 -0.35
N THR A 320 -0.58 19.64 -1.60
CA THR A 320 -0.91 20.99 -2.09
C THR A 320 -2.22 21.52 -1.53
N GLY A 321 -3.17 20.65 -1.18
CA GLY A 321 -4.42 21.04 -0.54
C GLY A 321 -4.34 21.25 0.97
N ILE A 322 -3.36 20.65 1.65
CA ILE A 322 -3.16 20.80 3.10
C ILE A 322 -2.19 21.97 3.38
N ASP A 323 -2.66 23.00 4.07
CA ASP A 323 -1.86 24.15 4.47
C ASP A 323 -1.60 24.22 5.98
N ALA A 324 -1.07 25.35 6.44
CA ALA A 324 -0.73 25.57 7.85
C ALA A 324 -1.96 25.66 8.77
N GLU A 325 -3.17 25.76 8.21
CA GLU A 325 -4.41 25.80 8.97
C GLU A 325 -4.84 24.39 9.43
N PHE A 326 -4.11 23.33 9.10
CA PHE A 326 -4.45 21.96 9.46
C PHE A 326 -3.42 21.28 10.35
N GLU A 327 -3.90 20.52 11.33
CA GLU A 327 -3.11 19.63 12.17
C GLU A 327 -3.64 18.18 12.10
N LEU A 328 -2.75 17.21 12.34
CA LEU A 328 -3.13 15.82 12.47
C LEU A 328 -3.58 15.51 13.90
N CYS A 329 -4.70 14.81 14.04
CA CYS A 329 -5.24 14.38 15.33
C CYS A 329 -5.61 12.89 15.33
N LEU A 330 -5.54 12.24 16.49
CA LEU A 330 -5.89 10.82 16.67
C LEU A 330 -6.95 10.67 17.77
N ASP A 331 -8.02 9.91 17.52
CA ASP A 331 -9.16 9.74 18.46
C ASP A 331 -8.78 9.25 19.87
N ARG A 332 -7.64 8.55 20.01
CA ARG A 332 -7.22 7.93 21.28
C ARG A 332 -5.91 8.53 21.77
N GLY A 333 -5.99 9.77 22.26
CA GLY A 333 -4.98 10.42 23.09
C GLY A 333 -4.05 11.39 22.37
N ARG A 334 -3.58 12.41 23.10
CA ARG A 334 -2.38 13.22 22.76
C ARG A 334 -1.12 12.36 22.89
N GLY A 335 -1.07 11.25 22.17
CA GLY A 335 0.17 10.53 21.93
C GLY A 335 0.78 11.10 20.67
N ASP A 336 2.09 11.33 20.66
CA ASP A 336 2.87 11.60 19.45
C ASP A 336 2.45 10.53 18.42
N VAL A 337 1.59 10.87 17.44
CA VAL A 337 1.18 9.95 16.35
C VAL A 337 2.42 9.40 15.64
N PHE A 338 3.51 10.13 15.80
CA PHE A 338 4.82 9.91 15.26
C PHE A 338 5.79 9.49 16.38
N GLY A 339 5.85 8.20 16.67
CA GLY A 339 7.02 7.64 17.36
C GLY A 339 8.31 7.89 16.54
N PRO A 340 9.50 7.73 17.13
CA PRO A 340 10.77 7.98 16.45
C PRO A 340 11.15 6.91 15.41
N GLY A 341 10.40 5.80 15.36
CA GLY A 341 10.60 4.70 14.42
C GLY A 341 9.71 4.79 13.17
N PRO A 342 9.75 3.77 12.29
CA PRO A 342 8.90 3.74 11.12
C PRO A 342 7.44 3.79 11.51
N LEU A 343 6.62 4.44 10.68
CA LEU A 343 5.17 4.40 10.84
C LEU A 343 4.70 2.94 10.86
N ASP A 344 3.75 2.64 11.75
CA ASP A 344 3.10 1.33 11.75
C ASP A 344 2.31 1.12 10.46
N GLY A 345 2.81 0.29 9.55
CA GLY A 345 2.05 -0.11 8.36
C GLY A 345 1.01 -1.23 8.62
N GLY A 346 0.63 -1.46 9.87
CA GLY A 346 -0.49 -2.30 10.26
C GLY A 346 -1.77 -1.87 9.57
N ARG A 347 -2.64 -2.84 9.22
CA ARG A 347 -3.84 -2.56 8.41
C ARG A 347 -4.92 -1.76 9.14
N GLU A 348 -4.89 -1.78 10.47
CA GLU A 348 -5.78 -1.00 11.34
C GLU A 348 -5.04 0.18 11.99
N ALA A 349 -3.78 0.40 11.60
CA ALA A 349 -3.04 1.57 12.05
C ALA A 349 -3.74 2.83 11.53
N TYR A 350 -3.77 3.87 12.37
CA TYR A 350 -4.28 5.19 12.00
C TYR A 350 -5.77 5.27 11.60
N VAL A 351 -6.61 4.27 11.91
CA VAL A 351 -8.07 4.33 11.64
C VAL A 351 -8.73 5.56 12.27
N GLY A 352 -8.23 6.00 13.44
CA GLY A 352 -8.68 7.22 14.10
C GLY A 352 -7.93 8.49 13.70
N LEU A 353 -7.05 8.44 12.68
CA LEU A 353 -6.28 9.59 12.23
C LEU A 353 -7.16 10.53 11.42
N GLY A 354 -7.23 11.77 11.86
CA GLY A 354 -7.97 12.83 11.23
C GLY A 354 -7.10 14.04 10.95
N LEU A 355 -7.60 14.88 10.04
CA LEU A 355 -7.08 16.22 9.79
C LEU A 355 -8.08 17.21 10.41
N ARG A 356 -7.61 18.02 11.36
CA ARG A 356 -8.40 19.03 12.06
C ARG A 356 -7.90 20.42 11.68
N LYS A 357 -8.81 21.37 11.50
CA LYS A 357 -8.44 22.76 11.26
C LYS A 357 -8.05 23.44 12.59
N VAL A 358 -6.94 24.18 12.61
CA VAL A 358 -6.44 24.95 13.75
C VAL A 358 -6.89 26.39 13.60
N GLU A 359 -7.35 27.02 14.69
CA GLU A 359 -7.54 28.47 14.73
C GLU A 359 -6.15 29.13 14.70
N ILE A 360 -5.85 29.91 13.65
CA ILE A 360 -4.63 30.75 13.57
C ILE A 360 -4.91 32.11 14.20
#